data_AF-A0A1A7YVG4-F1
#
_entry.id   AF-A0A1A7YVG4-F1
#
_cell.length_a   1.000
_cell.length_b   1.000
_cell.length_c   1.000
_cell.angle_alpha   90.00
_cell.angle_beta   90.00
_cell.angle_gamma   90.00
#
_symmetry.space_group_name_H-M   'P 1'
#
loop_
_entity.id
_entity.type
_entity.pdbx_description
1 polymer ?
#
loop_
_entity_poly.entity_id
_entity_poly.type
_entity_poly.pdbx_seq_one_letter_code
_entity_poly.pdbx_strand_id
1 'polypeptide(L)'
;MANGDKKSLWEQVCEAFEAEQLSPPHGKWREKDPTAVEIHENPATGYLRKNVFPMLLPSLEALLREGQKYGWFERGKSACLPYVFLIKWLYNHNPQRQGQGHLNFCDIPFVKDFLSNHPRHHIPLFLLLSEEEAAVLIQSFWRGYKIRVRPDVQELRQWQREQREYLDIRRTVAEFWRRQESRLSLMMMNVPESAPMMTHEASE
;
A
#
# COMPACT_ATOMS: atom_id res chain seq x y z
N MET A 1 56.77 -3.39 27.04
CA MET A 1 55.48 -2.75 27.34
C MET A 1 54.48 -3.28 26.34
N ALA A 2 53.71 -4.30 26.70
CA ALA A 2 52.79 -4.97 25.78
C ALA A 2 51.48 -4.18 25.72
N ASN A 3 51.23 -3.55 24.57
CA ASN A 3 49.97 -2.88 24.30
C ASN A 3 48.94 -3.98 24.04
N GLY A 4 48.10 -4.27 25.03
CA GLY A 4 47.02 -5.24 24.89
C GLY A 4 45.95 -4.62 23.99
N ASP A 5 45.86 -5.12 22.76
CA ASP A 5 44.81 -4.75 21.81
C ASP A 5 43.44 -5.04 22.43
N LYS A 6 42.78 -3.97 22.89
CA LYS A 6 41.41 -4.04 23.38
C LYS A 6 40.50 -4.09 22.16
N LYS A 7 39.90 -5.26 21.93
CA LYS A 7 38.88 -5.47 20.89
C LYS A 7 37.82 -4.38 20.94
N SER A 8 37.46 -3.85 19.78
CA SER A 8 36.44 -2.81 19.67
C SER A 8 35.07 -3.34 20.10
N LEU A 9 34.18 -2.42 20.48
CA LEU A 9 32.81 -2.78 20.85
C LEU A 9 32.10 -3.57 19.73
N TRP A 10 32.38 -3.24 18.47
CA TRP A 10 31.80 -3.94 17.33
C TRP A 10 32.35 -5.35 17.15
N GLU A 11 33.64 -5.57 17.40
CA GLU A 11 34.21 -6.92 17.40
C GLU A 11 33.59 -7.78 18.50
N GLN A 12 33.31 -7.20 19.67
CA GLN A 12 32.63 -7.89 20.76
C GLN A 12 31.17 -8.24 20.40
N VAL A 13 30.45 -7.34 19.70
CA VAL A 13 29.08 -7.60 19.23
C VAL A 13 29.05 -8.68 18.15
N CYS A 14 30.00 -8.66 17.21
CA CYS A 14 30.14 -9.70 16.19
C CYS A 14 30.51 -11.05 16.82
N GLU A 15 31.44 -11.08 17.78
CA GLU A 15 31.78 -12.29 18.51
C GLU A 15 30.60 -12.81 19.36
N ALA A 16 29.83 -11.92 19.99
CA ALA A 16 28.63 -12.31 20.72
C ALA A 16 27.56 -12.89 19.77
N PHE A 17 27.35 -12.30 18.59
CA PHE A 17 26.43 -12.82 17.58
C PHE A 17 26.89 -14.18 17.05
N GLU A 18 28.17 -14.35 16.74
CA GLU A 18 28.74 -15.64 16.30
C GLU A 18 28.68 -16.70 17.43
N ALA A 19 28.86 -16.30 18.68
CA ALA A 19 28.76 -17.20 19.84
C ALA A 19 27.29 -17.55 20.19
N GLU A 20 26.34 -16.64 19.91
CA GLU A 20 24.89 -16.88 20.05
C GLU A 20 24.27 -17.55 18.83
N GLN A 21 25.00 -17.64 17.70
CA GLN A 21 24.70 -18.64 16.68
C GLN A 21 25.02 -20.01 17.29
N LEU A 22 24.09 -20.48 18.13
CA LEU A 22 23.76 -21.88 18.25
C LEU A 22 23.92 -22.43 16.83
N SER A 23 24.78 -23.44 16.67
CA SER A 23 24.80 -24.24 15.46
C SER A 23 23.36 -24.34 14.95
N PRO A 24 23.11 -24.23 13.63
CA PRO A 24 21.78 -24.48 13.10
C PRO A 24 21.23 -25.68 13.86
N PRO A 25 19.94 -25.76 14.17
CA PRO A 25 19.42 -27.04 14.52
C PRO A 25 19.56 -27.93 13.25
N HIS A 26 20.76 -28.43 12.94
CA HIS A 26 21.11 -29.81 13.18
C HIS A 26 20.51 -30.25 14.53
N GLY A 27 19.17 -30.23 14.61
CA GLY A 27 18.48 -31.43 14.95
C GLY A 27 19.19 -32.47 14.11
N LYS A 28 19.98 -33.30 14.79
CA LYS A 28 20.08 -34.68 14.39
C LYS A 28 18.65 -35.04 14.04
N TRP A 29 18.32 -35.09 12.74
CA TRP A 29 17.22 -35.91 12.30
C TRP A 29 17.48 -37.19 13.05
N ARG A 30 16.60 -37.53 13.99
CA ARG A 30 16.74 -38.81 14.66
C ARG A 30 16.81 -39.78 13.50
N GLU A 31 18.00 -40.31 13.23
CA GLU A 31 18.13 -41.49 12.39
C GLU A 31 17.26 -42.47 13.14
N LYS A 32 16.05 -42.66 12.62
CA LYS A 32 15.16 -43.67 13.15
C LYS A 32 15.92 -44.94 12.92
N ASP A 33 16.34 -45.59 13.99
CA ASP A 33 16.74 -46.98 13.95
C ASP A 33 15.71 -47.72 13.07
N PRO A 34 16.12 -48.39 11.98
CA PRO A 34 15.19 -49.05 11.05
C PRO A 34 14.37 -50.16 11.70
N THR A 35 14.61 -50.46 12.97
CA THR A 35 14.15 -51.67 13.66
C THR A 35 13.35 -51.42 14.93
N ALA A 36 12.98 -50.18 15.27
CA ALA A 36 12.22 -49.92 16.49
C ALA A 36 11.03 -48.97 16.30
N VAL A 37 9.88 -49.48 16.75
CA VAL A 37 8.57 -48.86 16.93
C VAL A 37 7.71 -48.82 15.68
N GLU A 38 6.75 -49.75 15.61
CA GLU A 38 5.48 -49.54 14.92
C GLU A 38 4.91 -48.20 15.40
N ILE A 39 5.09 -47.16 14.59
CA ILE A 39 4.45 -45.88 14.81
C ILE A 39 2.97 -46.17 14.61
N HIS A 40 2.23 -46.34 15.70
CA HIS A 40 0.78 -46.28 15.66
C HIS A 40 0.44 -44.90 15.09
N GLU A 41 0.21 -44.82 13.78
CA GLU A 41 -0.07 -43.55 13.11
C GLU A 41 -1.27 -42.93 13.83
N ASN A 42 -1.09 -41.71 14.34
CA ASN A 42 -2.19 -40.96 14.89
C ASN A 42 -3.29 -40.90 13.81
N PRO A 43 -4.56 -41.25 14.12
CA PRO A 43 -5.65 -41.22 13.14
C PRO A 43 -5.73 -39.91 12.34
N ALA A 44 -5.40 -38.77 12.97
CA ALA A 44 -5.33 -37.48 12.29
C ALA A 44 -4.21 -37.43 11.23
N THR A 45 -3.03 -37.99 11.53
CA THR A 45 -1.92 -38.07 10.58
C THR A 45 -2.24 -38.97 9.40
N GLY A 46 -2.84 -40.13 9.65
CA GLY A 46 -3.32 -41.03 8.59
C GLY A 46 -4.36 -40.36 7.70
N TYR A 47 -5.30 -39.60 8.28
CA TYR A 47 -6.29 -38.84 7.53
C TYR A 47 -5.65 -37.77 6.64
N LEU A 48 -4.73 -36.96 7.17
CA LEU A 48 -4.04 -35.92 6.40
C LEU A 48 -3.23 -36.52 5.25
N ARG A 49 -2.48 -37.59 5.54
CA ARG A 49 -1.66 -38.30 4.55
C ARG A 49 -2.48 -38.86 3.40
N LYS A 50 -3.67 -39.39 3.71
CA LYS A 50 -4.56 -39.99 2.70
C LYS A 50 -5.37 -38.96 1.92
N ASN A 51 -5.86 -37.90 2.55
CA ASN A 51 -6.86 -37.01 1.96
C ASN A 51 -6.35 -35.60 1.60
N VAL A 52 -5.37 -35.08 2.35
CA VAL A 52 -4.92 -33.68 2.19
C VAL A 52 -3.60 -33.60 1.44
N PHE A 53 -2.61 -34.41 1.81
CA PHE A 53 -1.27 -34.36 1.23
C PHE A 53 -1.20 -34.64 -0.27
N PRO A 54 -2.00 -35.56 -0.86
CA PRO A 54 -1.98 -35.77 -2.30
C PRO A 54 -2.34 -34.52 -3.12
N MET A 55 -3.14 -33.61 -2.55
CA MET A 55 -3.48 -32.32 -3.15
C MET A 55 -2.49 -31.22 -2.76
N LEU A 56 -2.07 -31.21 -1.49
CA LEU A 56 -1.25 -30.14 -0.94
C LEU A 56 0.20 -30.21 -1.42
N LEU A 57 0.82 -31.39 -1.45
CA LEU A 57 2.24 -31.52 -1.84
C LEU A 57 2.51 -31.03 -3.26
N PRO A 58 1.73 -31.43 -4.29
CA PRO A 58 1.93 -30.88 -5.64
C PRO A 58 1.67 -29.37 -5.70
N SER A 59 0.71 -28.86 -4.92
CA SER A 59 0.43 -27.42 -4.88
C SER A 59 1.58 -26.62 -4.26
N LEU A 60 2.23 -27.16 -3.23
CA LEU A 60 3.40 -26.56 -2.58
C LEU A 60 4.62 -26.63 -3.50
N GLU A 61 4.82 -27.73 -4.21
CA GLU A 61 5.88 -27.83 -5.22
C GLU A 61 5.67 -26.79 -6.33
N ALA A 62 4.46 -26.66 -6.86
CA ALA A 62 4.13 -25.66 -7.89
C ALA A 62 4.33 -24.23 -7.37
N LEU A 63 3.97 -23.96 -6.11
CA LEU A 63 4.18 -22.68 -5.46
C LEU A 63 5.67 -22.32 -5.39
N LEU A 64 6.52 -23.27 -5.02
CA LEU A 64 7.97 -23.06 -4.95
C LEU A 64 8.56 -22.78 -6.34
N ARG A 65 8.12 -23.51 -7.36
CA ARG A 65 8.55 -23.28 -8.76
C ARG A 65 8.13 -21.89 -9.26
N GLU A 66 6.92 -21.46 -8.95
CA GLU A 66 6.44 -20.11 -9.27
C GLU A 66 7.26 -19.05 -8.52
N GLY A 67 7.52 -19.29 -7.23
CA GLY A 67 8.36 -18.41 -6.42
C GLY A 67 9.78 -18.27 -6.97
N GLN A 68 10.36 -19.36 -7.49
CA GLN A 68 11.66 -19.32 -8.16
C GLN A 68 11.61 -18.49 -9.44
N LYS A 69 10.55 -18.66 -10.26
CA LYS A 69 10.36 -17.92 -11.52
C LYS A 69 10.28 -16.40 -11.31
N TYR A 70 9.65 -15.95 -10.22
CA TYR A 70 9.50 -14.52 -9.90
C TYR A 70 10.49 -14.01 -8.84
N GLY A 71 11.50 -14.81 -8.49
CA GLY A 71 12.56 -14.42 -7.55
C GLY A 71 12.06 -14.11 -6.13
N TRP A 72 10.99 -14.76 -5.65
CA TRP A 72 10.44 -14.54 -4.30
C TRP A 72 11.45 -14.83 -3.18
N PHE A 73 12.42 -15.71 -3.44
CA PHE A 73 13.45 -16.09 -2.47
C PHE A 73 14.62 -15.09 -2.41
N GLU A 74 14.77 -14.26 -3.44
CA GLU A 74 15.87 -13.30 -3.57
C GLU A 74 15.41 -11.88 -3.26
N ARG A 75 14.18 -11.54 -3.64
CA ARG A 75 13.55 -10.25 -3.36
C ARG A 75 12.82 -10.34 -2.04
N GLY A 76 13.24 -9.57 -1.03
CA GLY A 76 12.59 -9.53 0.28
C GLY A 76 11.11 -9.10 0.27
N LYS A 77 10.52 -8.77 -0.89
CA LYS A 77 9.11 -8.44 -1.07
C LYS A 77 8.62 -8.92 -2.46
N SER A 78 7.58 -9.75 -2.50
CA SER A 78 6.94 -10.23 -3.74
C SER A 78 5.58 -9.56 -3.97
N ALA A 79 5.26 -9.26 -5.24
CA ALA A 79 3.94 -8.77 -5.67
C ALA A 79 2.82 -9.81 -5.44
N CYS A 80 3.18 -11.08 -5.55
CA CYS A 80 2.26 -12.21 -5.39
C CYS A 80 2.42 -12.81 -4.00
N LEU A 81 1.32 -12.84 -3.25
CA LEU A 81 1.26 -13.46 -1.94
C LEU A 81 1.14 -14.99 -2.12
N PRO A 82 1.98 -15.82 -1.47
CA PRO A 82 2.01 -17.26 -1.68
C PRO A 82 0.65 -17.96 -1.52
N TYR A 83 -0.18 -17.52 -0.58
CA TYR A 83 -1.51 -18.08 -0.36
C TYR A 83 -2.47 -17.81 -1.53
N VAL A 84 -2.33 -16.67 -2.23
CA VAL A 84 -3.16 -16.32 -3.40
C VAL A 84 -2.91 -17.34 -4.52
N PHE A 85 -1.65 -17.68 -4.74
CA PHE A 85 -1.28 -18.74 -5.68
C PHE A 85 -1.86 -20.09 -5.24
N LEU A 86 -1.67 -20.50 -3.99
CA LEU A 86 -2.14 -21.80 -3.49
C LEU A 86 -3.66 -21.95 -3.65
N ILE A 87 -4.44 -20.95 -3.25
CA ILE A 87 -5.90 -20.99 -3.39
C ILE A 87 -6.29 -21.11 -4.87
N LYS A 88 -5.68 -20.30 -5.74
CA LYS A 88 -5.93 -20.35 -7.19
C LYS A 88 -5.54 -21.71 -7.78
N TRP A 89 -4.41 -22.27 -7.37
CA TRP A 89 -3.89 -23.53 -7.86
C TRP A 89 -4.80 -24.69 -7.43
N LEU A 90 -5.09 -24.80 -6.14
CA LEU A 90 -5.94 -25.86 -5.57
C LEU A 90 -7.35 -25.83 -6.15
N TYR A 91 -7.94 -24.64 -6.33
CA TYR A 91 -9.28 -24.51 -6.89
C TYR A 91 -9.34 -24.94 -8.36
N ASN A 92 -8.33 -24.59 -9.16
CA ASN A 92 -8.30 -24.97 -10.57
C ASN A 92 -7.90 -26.43 -10.80
N HIS A 93 -7.17 -27.06 -9.88
CA HIS A 93 -6.81 -28.48 -9.93
C HIS A 93 -7.79 -29.38 -9.19
N ASN A 94 -8.95 -28.85 -8.78
CA ASN A 94 -9.98 -29.66 -8.14
C ASN A 94 -10.56 -30.68 -9.16
N PRO A 95 -10.51 -32.01 -8.89
CA PRO A 95 -11.07 -33.02 -9.78
C PRO A 95 -12.55 -32.80 -10.12
N GLN A 96 -13.32 -32.18 -9.22
CA GLN A 96 -14.73 -31.86 -9.44
C GLN A 96 -14.95 -30.74 -10.48
N ARG A 97 -13.88 -30.07 -10.92
CA ARG A 97 -13.91 -29.01 -11.94
C ARG A 97 -13.29 -29.43 -13.26
N GLN A 98 -13.02 -30.72 -13.47
CA GLN A 98 -12.51 -31.20 -14.75
C GLN A 98 -13.45 -30.80 -15.90
N GLY A 99 -12.89 -30.19 -16.94
CA GLY A 99 -13.65 -29.65 -18.08
C GLY A 99 -14.11 -28.19 -17.95
N GLN A 100 -13.93 -27.56 -16.78
CA GLN A 100 -14.17 -26.13 -16.63
C GLN A 100 -12.94 -25.28 -16.98
N GLY A 101 -13.18 -24.04 -17.39
CA GLY A 101 -12.11 -23.06 -17.67
C GLY A 101 -11.30 -22.68 -16.43
N HIS A 102 -10.07 -22.26 -16.66
CA HIS A 102 -9.18 -21.72 -15.64
C HIS A 102 -9.71 -20.38 -15.11
N LEU A 103 -9.81 -20.23 -13.80
CA LEU A 103 -10.22 -18.97 -13.15
C LEU A 103 -9.04 -18.26 -12.50
N ASN A 104 -9.04 -16.93 -12.57
CA ASN A 104 -8.14 -16.13 -11.74
C ASN A 104 -8.64 -16.08 -10.29
N PHE A 105 -7.75 -15.72 -9.37
CA PHE A 105 -8.04 -15.70 -7.94
C PHE A 105 -9.32 -14.90 -7.60
N CYS A 106 -9.49 -13.71 -8.20
CA CYS A 106 -10.63 -12.84 -7.95
C CYS A 106 -11.96 -13.34 -8.54
N ASP A 107 -11.89 -14.29 -9.48
CA ASP A 107 -13.06 -14.83 -10.17
C ASP A 107 -13.57 -16.11 -9.51
N ILE A 108 -12.84 -16.67 -8.55
CA ILE A 108 -13.25 -17.84 -7.78
C ILE A 108 -14.50 -17.46 -6.95
N PRO A 109 -15.63 -18.20 -7.04
CA PRO A 109 -16.90 -17.77 -6.46
C PRO A 109 -16.82 -17.37 -4.98
N PHE A 110 -16.30 -18.26 -4.12
CA PHE A 110 -16.20 -17.96 -2.68
C PHE A 110 -15.23 -16.82 -2.38
N VAL A 111 -14.19 -16.62 -3.20
CA VAL A 111 -13.26 -15.51 -3.06
C VAL A 111 -13.94 -14.21 -3.48
N LYS A 112 -14.65 -14.22 -4.61
CA LYS A 112 -15.39 -13.08 -5.13
C LYS A 112 -16.45 -12.59 -4.14
N ASP A 113 -17.20 -13.53 -3.56
CA ASP A 113 -18.22 -13.24 -2.55
C ASP A 113 -17.61 -12.76 -1.23
N PHE A 114 -16.44 -13.26 -0.86
CA PHE A 114 -15.70 -12.75 0.29
C PHE A 114 -15.19 -11.33 0.05
N LEU A 115 -14.62 -11.08 -1.13
CA LEU A 115 -14.02 -9.79 -1.50
C LEU A 115 -15.04 -8.67 -1.73
N SER A 116 -16.29 -9.01 -2.07
CA SER A 116 -17.38 -8.02 -2.17
C SER A 116 -17.72 -7.42 -0.81
N ASN A 117 -17.67 -8.23 0.24
CA ASN A 117 -17.92 -7.81 1.63
C ASN A 117 -16.63 -7.33 2.34
N HIS A 118 -15.47 -7.75 1.87
CA HIS A 118 -14.15 -7.44 2.44
C HIS A 118 -13.17 -6.97 1.34
N PRO A 119 -13.28 -5.72 0.87
CA PRO A 119 -12.38 -5.20 -0.14
C PRO A 119 -10.93 -5.27 0.37
N ARG A 120 -10.03 -5.82 -0.46
CA ARG A 120 -8.60 -5.91 -0.11
C ARG A 120 -8.02 -4.52 0.12
N HIS A 121 -7.14 -4.41 1.11
CA HIS A 121 -6.29 -3.22 1.24
C HIS A 121 -5.48 -3.01 -0.04
N HIS A 122 -5.28 -1.75 -0.43
CA HIS A 122 -4.50 -1.42 -1.60
C HIS A 122 -3.07 -1.94 -1.42
N ILE A 123 -2.61 -2.73 -2.38
CA ILE A 123 -1.22 -3.20 -2.36
C ILE A 123 -0.34 -1.99 -2.67
N PRO A 124 0.68 -1.69 -1.85
CA PRO A 124 1.59 -0.58 -2.12
C PRO A 124 2.17 -0.66 -3.53
N LEU A 125 2.19 0.47 -4.24
CA LEU A 125 2.58 0.52 -5.66
C LEU A 125 3.96 -0.08 -5.90
N PHE A 126 4.92 0.16 -5.00
CA PHE A 126 6.30 -0.34 -5.13
C PHE A 126 6.39 -1.88 -5.11
N LEU A 127 5.37 -2.59 -4.63
CA LEU A 127 5.31 -4.05 -4.69
C LEU A 127 4.76 -4.57 -6.02
N LEU A 128 4.01 -3.74 -6.74
CA LEU A 128 3.36 -4.11 -7.99
C LEU A 128 4.21 -3.82 -9.22
N LEU A 129 5.09 -2.81 -9.12
CA LEU A 129 5.92 -2.36 -10.24
C LEU A 129 7.00 -3.39 -10.58
N SER A 130 7.18 -3.63 -11.87
CA SER A 130 8.40 -4.26 -12.38
C SER A 130 9.60 -3.32 -12.18
N GLU A 131 10.80 -3.88 -12.32
CA GLU A 131 12.02 -3.07 -12.24
C GLU A 131 12.07 -2.02 -13.35
N GLU A 132 11.63 -2.38 -14.56
CA GLU A 132 11.55 -1.49 -15.71
C GLU A 132 10.51 -0.38 -15.49
N GLU A 133 9.32 -0.72 -14.99
CA GLU A 133 8.28 0.26 -14.68
C GLU A 133 8.72 1.22 -13.58
N ALA A 134 9.34 0.70 -12.51
CA ALA A 134 9.90 1.51 -11.44
C ALA A 134 11.02 2.42 -11.96
N ALA A 135 11.90 1.92 -12.83
CA ALA A 135 12.97 2.71 -13.43
C ALA A 135 12.41 3.87 -14.27
N VAL A 136 11.41 3.61 -15.12
CA VAL A 136 10.75 4.66 -15.91
C VAL A 136 10.12 5.72 -15.00
N LEU A 137 9.43 5.28 -13.94
CA LEU A 137 8.80 6.19 -12.97
C LEU A 137 9.87 7.07 -12.31
N ILE A 138 10.89 6.46 -11.70
CA ILE A 138 11.98 7.18 -11.00
C ILE A 138 12.69 8.14 -11.96
N GLN A 139 13.04 7.69 -13.17
CA GLN A 139 13.72 8.51 -14.17
C GLN A 139 12.86 9.71 -14.61
N SER A 140 11.55 9.52 -14.82
CA SER A 140 10.63 10.60 -15.17
C SER A 140 10.54 11.66 -14.07
N PHE A 141 10.45 11.22 -12.81
CA PHE A 141 10.45 12.10 -11.64
C PHE A 141 11.77 12.86 -11.52
N TRP A 142 12.91 12.19 -11.71
CA TRP A 142 14.23 12.79 -11.68
C TRP A 142 14.44 13.83 -12.77
N ARG A 143 14.08 13.51 -14.02
CA ARG A 143 14.14 14.47 -15.15
C ARG A 143 13.29 15.70 -14.85
N GLY A 144 12.08 15.49 -14.34
CA GLY A 144 11.22 16.58 -13.90
C GLY A 144 11.83 17.39 -12.76
N TYR A 145 12.41 16.74 -11.74
CA TYR A 145 13.09 17.39 -10.62
C TYR A 145 14.25 18.26 -11.11
N LYS A 146 15.10 17.76 -12.02
CA LYS A 146 16.21 18.53 -12.59
C LYS A 146 15.75 19.84 -13.23
N ILE A 147 14.63 19.82 -13.97
CA ILE A 147 14.05 21.05 -14.53
C ILE A 147 13.51 21.96 -13.43
N ARG A 148 12.79 21.40 -12.45
CA ARG A 148 12.20 22.15 -11.34
C ARG A 148 13.24 22.82 -10.45
N VAL A 149 14.43 22.27 -10.31
CA VAL A 149 15.50 22.85 -9.49
C VAL A 149 16.14 24.07 -10.15
N ARG A 150 16.01 24.23 -11.48
CA ARG A 150 16.64 25.37 -12.16
C ARG A 150 16.09 26.70 -11.61
N PRO A 151 16.96 27.70 -11.37
CA PRO A 151 16.55 28.98 -10.76
C PRO A 151 15.44 29.71 -11.54
N ASP A 152 15.55 29.73 -12.87
CA ASP A 152 14.55 30.32 -13.78
C ASP A 152 13.16 29.68 -13.63
N VAL A 153 13.12 28.36 -13.49
CA VAL A 153 11.87 27.61 -13.29
C VAL A 153 11.31 27.81 -11.87
N GLN A 154 12.17 27.96 -10.85
CA GLN A 154 11.74 28.27 -9.49
C GLN A 154 11.15 29.67 -9.39
N GLU A 155 11.80 30.66 -9.99
CA GLU A 155 11.29 32.04 -10.08
C GLU A 155 9.92 32.06 -10.76
N LEU A 156 9.78 31.39 -11.92
CA LEU A 156 8.49 31.26 -12.61
C LEU A 156 7.41 30.62 -11.73
N ARG A 157 7.77 29.58 -10.95
CA ARG A 157 6.84 28.90 -10.04
C ARG A 157 6.39 29.77 -8.88
N GLN A 158 7.31 30.57 -8.33
CA GLN A 158 7.00 31.56 -7.29
C GLN A 158 6.08 32.63 -7.85
N TRP A 159 6.43 33.23 -9.00
CA TRP A 159 5.58 34.21 -9.68
C TRP A 159 4.18 33.64 -9.97
N GLN A 160 4.06 32.42 -10.50
CA GLN A 160 2.77 31.79 -10.74
C GLN A 160 1.96 31.54 -9.46
N ARG A 161 2.62 31.30 -8.31
CA ARG A 161 1.95 31.18 -7.01
C ARG A 161 1.40 32.52 -6.57
N GLU A 162 2.22 33.56 -6.62
CA GLU A 162 1.83 34.93 -6.30
C GLU A 162 0.66 35.41 -7.18
N GLN A 163 0.66 35.08 -8.48
CA GLN A 163 -0.46 35.41 -9.36
C GLN A 163 -1.76 34.70 -8.95
N ARG A 164 -1.70 33.42 -8.52
CA ARG A 164 -2.89 32.71 -8.03
C ARG A 164 -3.43 33.34 -6.74
N GLU A 165 -2.54 33.67 -5.82
CA GLU A 165 -2.90 34.34 -4.56
C GLU A 165 -3.47 35.73 -4.81
N TYR A 166 -2.87 36.50 -5.73
CA TYR A 166 -3.37 37.82 -6.13
C TYR A 166 -4.76 37.76 -6.77
N LEU A 167 -4.98 36.81 -7.69
CA LEU A 167 -6.28 36.59 -8.31
C LEU A 167 -7.32 36.13 -7.29
N ASP A 168 -6.95 35.28 -6.34
CA ASP A 168 -7.85 34.81 -5.29
C ASP A 168 -8.22 35.93 -4.29
N ILE A 169 -7.26 36.80 -3.95
CA ILE A 169 -7.51 38.01 -3.16
C ILE A 169 -8.45 38.95 -3.93
N ARG A 170 -8.20 39.20 -5.23
CA ARG A 170 -9.10 40.03 -6.05
C ARG A 170 -10.51 39.48 -6.10
N ARG A 171 -10.65 38.15 -6.25
CA ARG A 171 -11.95 37.47 -6.23
C ARG A 171 -12.64 37.65 -4.88
N THR A 172 -11.92 37.39 -3.79
CA THR A 172 -12.42 37.52 -2.42
C THR A 172 -12.86 38.96 -2.10
N VAL A 173 -12.07 39.96 -2.50
CA VAL A 173 -12.41 41.39 -2.33
C VAL A 173 -13.65 41.79 -3.15
N ALA A 174 -13.75 41.32 -4.40
CA ALA A 174 -14.92 41.58 -5.23
C ALA A 174 -16.21 40.93 -4.67
N GLU A 175 -16.10 39.72 -4.10
CA GLU A 175 -17.21 39.07 -3.40
C GLU A 175 -17.62 39.83 -2.13
N PHE A 176 -16.65 40.31 -1.36
CA PHE A 176 -16.91 41.14 -0.18
C PHE A 176 -17.68 42.42 -0.53
N TRP A 177 -17.23 43.16 -1.55
CA TRP A 177 -17.90 44.40 -1.96
C TRP A 177 -19.30 44.15 -2.53
N ARG A 178 -19.49 43.11 -3.37
CA ARG A 178 -20.83 42.71 -3.81
C ARG A 178 -21.78 42.43 -2.64
N ARG A 179 -21.27 41.78 -1.58
CA ARG A 179 -22.05 41.51 -0.37
C ARG A 179 -22.38 42.78 0.42
N GLN A 180 -21.44 43.73 0.53
CA GLN A 180 -21.70 45.02 1.19
C GLN A 180 -22.71 45.86 0.41
N GLU A 181 -22.56 45.96 -0.90
CA GLU A 181 -23.49 46.68 -1.78
C GLU A 181 -24.90 46.09 -1.68
N SER A 182 -25.04 44.76 -1.71
CA SER A 182 -26.34 44.09 -1.54
C SER A 182 -26.99 44.41 -0.18
N ARG A 183 -26.21 44.46 0.90
CA ARG A 183 -26.72 44.82 2.24
C ARG A 183 -27.20 46.26 2.28
N LEU A 184 -26.43 47.18 1.71
CA LEU A 184 -26.80 48.60 1.66
C LEU A 184 -28.03 48.82 0.78
N SER A 185 -28.12 48.13 -0.36
CA SER A 185 -29.29 48.19 -1.24
C SER A 185 -30.55 47.66 -0.55
N LEU A 186 -30.45 46.56 0.21
CA LEU A 186 -31.55 46.01 1.01
C LEU A 186 -31.98 46.97 2.14
N MET A 187 -31.02 47.68 2.74
CA MET A 187 -31.30 48.66 3.79
C MET A 187 -31.96 49.92 3.23
N MET A 188 -31.59 50.35 2.02
CA MET A 188 -32.22 51.47 1.31
C MET A 188 -33.63 51.13 0.78
N MET A 189 -33.89 49.90 0.37
CA MET A 189 -35.24 49.46 -0.03
C MET A 189 -36.23 49.32 1.14
N ASN A 190 -35.75 49.34 2.39
CA ASN A 190 -36.57 49.25 3.60
C ASN A 190 -36.76 50.61 4.30
N VAL A 191 -36.40 51.74 3.68
CA VAL A 191 -36.70 53.07 4.21
C VAL A 191 -38.18 53.37 3.97
N PRO A 192 -39.03 53.53 5.00
CA PRO A 192 -40.42 53.91 4.80
C PRO A 192 -40.49 55.37 4.35
N GLU A 193 -41.14 55.60 3.23
CA GLU A 193 -41.43 56.92 2.68
C GLU A 193 -42.51 57.63 3.53
N SER A 194 -42.11 58.38 4.56
CA SER A 194 -42.89 59.50 5.13
C SER A 194 -41.96 60.37 5.98
N ALA A 195 -42.01 61.71 5.91
CA ALA A 195 -43.16 62.52 6.32
C ALA A 195 -43.20 63.90 5.59
N PRO A 196 -44.37 64.57 5.56
CA PRO A 196 -44.63 65.74 4.71
C PRO A 196 -44.09 67.05 5.29
N MET A 197 -43.81 68.02 4.40
CA MET A 197 -43.55 69.42 4.72
C MET A 197 -44.70 70.02 5.54
N MET A 198 -44.43 70.47 6.76
CA MET A 198 -45.31 71.35 7.51
C MET A 198 -45.08 72.80 7.03
N THR A 199 -46.02 73.32 6.24
CA THR A 199 -46.16 74.74 5.96
C THR A 199 -46.70 75.44 7.20
N HIS A 200 -45.91 76.32 7.82
CA HIS A 200 -46.42 77.26 8.82
C HIS A 200 -47.10 78.42 8.09
N GLU A 201 -48.44 78.43 8.09
CA GLU A 201 -49.23 79.64 7.90
C GLU A 201 -49.24 80.46 9.20
N ALA A 202 -49.06 81.77 9.05
CA ALA A 202 -49.15 82.76 10.10
C ALA A 202 -50.61 83.15 10.36
N SER A 203 -50.99 83.38 11.62
CA SER A 203 -51.99 84.39 12.00
C SER A 203 -51.93 84.67 13.51
N GLU A 204 -51.70 85.96 13.79
CA GLU A 204 -52.00 86.83 14.95
C GLU A 204 -51.84 86.31 16.39
#